data_AF-A0AAX3PI10-F1
#
_entry.id   AF-A0AAX3PI10-F1
#
_cell.length_a   1.000
_cell.length_b   1.000
_cell.length_c   1.000
_cell.angle_alpha   90.00
_cell.angle_beta   90.00
_cell.angle_gamma   90.00
#
_symmetry.space_group_name_H-M   'P 1'
#
loop_
_entity.id
_entity.type
_entity.pdbx_description
1 polymer ?
#
loop_
_entity_poly.entity_id
_entity_poly.type
_entity_poly.pdbx_seq_one_letter_code
_entity_poly.pdbx_strand_id
1 'polypeptide(L)'
;MLEQLQRLQTHIGVLKTRIETVEKENASLLKEKDNSEEQSHAQISHKNSIITQKQDEIDTLTEQLSQLQNQFQQLNTDATSLAERYGRLEKSCTDLKNRFQEILAERNELRVVKEKMANEQRHHLQDIKGLQDERERLIQKNEHAKTKVEAIIQRLSILGTEQDHHAQEIQQLAHPSESNEEV
;
A
#
# COMPACT_ATOMS: atom_id res chain seq x y z
N MET A 1 -13.80 66.84 116.56
CA MET A 1 -13.64 65.37 116.45
C MET A 1 -14.83 64.70 115.75
N LEU A 2 -16.08 65.02 116.11
CA LEU A 2 -17.28 64.38 115.51
C LEU A 2 -17.42 64.61 113.99
N GLU A 3 -17.27 65.85 113.50
CA GLU A 3 -17.39 66.17 112.06
C GLU A 3 -16.35 65.45 111.18
N GLN A 4 -15.12 65.29 111.68
CA GLN A 4 -14.09 64.56 110.94
C GLN A 4 -14.43 63.07 110.85
N LEU A 5 -15.00 62.49 111.90
CA LEU A 5 -15.48 61.11 111.91
C LEU A 5 -16.64 60.93 110.91
N GLN A 6 -17.56 61.89 110.86
CA GLN A 6 -18.71 61.89 109.96
C GLN A 6 -18.29 62.04 108.49
N ARG A 7 -17.28 62.89 108.20
CA ARG A 7 -16.65 62.97 106.87
C ARG A 7 -15.99 61.65 106.49
N LEU A 8 -15.21 61.03 107.38
CA LEU A 8 -14.54 59.76 107.12
C LEU A 8 -15.56 58.66 106.81
N GLN A 9 -16.66 58.60 107.57
CA GLN A 9 -17.74 57.64 107.39
C GLN A 9 -18.45 57.82 106.03
N THR A 10 -18.62 59.07 105.59
CA THR A 10 -19.16 59.38 104.25
C THR A 10 -18.20 58.94 103.14
N HIS A 11 -16.90 59.24 103.28
CA HIS A 11 -15.87 58.80 102.33
C HIS A 11 -15.77 57.27 102.24
N ILE A 12 -15.85 56.55 103.36
CA ILE A 12 -15.87 55.09 103.40
C ILE A 12 -17.11 54.55 102.67
N GLY A 13 -18.28 55.16 102.86
CA GLY A 13 -19.51 54.80 102.14
C GLY A 13 -19.35 54.94 100.62
N VAL A 14 -18.81 56.08 100.15
CA VAL A 14 -18.56 56.32 98.72
C VAL A 14 -17.56 55.32 98.15
N LEU A 15 -16.47 55.05 98.87
CA LEU A 15 -15.47 54.07 98.46
C LEU A 15 -16.07 52.66 98.35
N LYS A 16 -16.93 52.27 99.29
CA LYS A 16 -17.59 50.97 99.28
C LYS A 16 -18.50 50.81 98.05
N THR A 17 -19.34 51.81 97.77
CA THR A 17 -20.19 51.81 96.55
C THR A 17 -19.35 51.74 95.27
N ARG A 18 -18.21 52.44 95.25
CA ARG A 18 -17.32 52.43 94.08
C ARG A 18 -16.62 51.09 93.89
N ILE A 19 -16.19 50.43 94.98
CA ILE A 19 -15.66 49.06 94.94
C ILE A 19 -16.73 48.10 94.40
N GLU A 20 -17.94 48.14 94.95
CA GLU A 20 -19.05 47.28 94.48
C GLU A 20 -19.39 47.51 93.00
N THR A 21 -19.28 48.75 92.52
CA THR A 21 -19.51 49.09 91.11
C THR A 21 -18.40 48.53 90.22
N VAL A 22 -17.13 48.73 90.59
CA VAL A 22 -15.98 48.21 89.85
C VAL A 22 -15.96 46.68 89.84
N GLU A 23 -16.34 46.02 90.94
CA GLU A 23 -16.47 44.56 90.99
C GLU A 23 -17.54 44.04 90.02
N LYS A 24 -18.68 44.72 89.93
CA LYS A 24 -19.74 44.40 88.95
C LYS A 24 -19.28 44.63 87.52
N GLU A 25 -18.60 45.74 87.25
CA GLU A 25 -18.04 46.04 85.92
C GLU A 25 -17.00 44.99 85.52
N ASN A 26 -16.08 44.62 86.41
CA ASN A 26 -15.09 43.57 86.15
C ASN A 26 -15.77 42.22 85.87
N ALA A 27 -16.79 41.84 86.64
CA ALA A 27 -17.54 40.62 86.39
C ALA A 27 -18.25 40.63 85.03
N SER A 28 -18.80 41.78 84.63
CA SER A 28 -19.41 41.96 83.32
C SER A 28 -18.38 41.86 82.19
N LEU A 29 -17.23 42.53 82.34
CA LEU A 29 -16.15 42.52 81.35
C LEU A 29 -15.53 41.13 81.19
N LEU A 30 -15.34 40.39 82.28
CA LEU A 30 -14.89 39.00 82.23
C LEU A 30 -15.87 38.13 81.44
N LYS A 31 -17.17 38.27 81.70
CA LYS A 31 -18.21 37.52 80.97
C LYS A 31 -18.26 37.89 79.49
N GLU A 32 -18.11 39.18 79.16
CA GLU A 32 -18.08 39.63 77.77
C GLU A 32 -16.83 39.13 77.03
N LYS A 33 -15.68 39.12 77.71
CA LYS A 33 -14.44 38.53 77.21
C LYS A 33 -14.62 37.04 76.92
N ASP A 34 -15.14 36.27 77.87
CA ASP A 34 -15.33 34.82 77.71
C ASP A 34 -16.27 34.51 76.54
N ASN A 35 -17.40 35.25 76.42
CA ASN A 35 -18.33 35.10 75.30
C ASN A 35 -17.67 35.44 73.95
N SER A 36 -16.83 36.48 73.90
CA SER A 36 -16.12 36.90 72.70
C SER A 36 -15.07 35.86 72.27
N GLU A 37 -14.32 35.31 73.24
CA GLU A 37 -13.36 34.23 73.00
C GLU A 37 -14.05 32.97 72.47
N GLU A 38 -15.18 32.57 73.07
CA GLU A 38 -15.97 31.41 72.62
C GLU A 38 -16.50 31.61 71.20
N GLN A 39 -17.03 32.81 70.89
CA GLN A 39 -17.52 33.13 69.55
C GLN A 39 -16.37 33.13 68.52
N SER A 40 -15.21 33.69 68.86
CA SER A 40 -14.03 33.69 68.01
C SER A 40 -13.55 32.25 67.74
N HIS A 41 -13.48 31.41 68.77
CA HIS A 41 -13.11 30.00 68.62
C HIS A 41 -14.08 29.24 67.71
N ALA A 42 -15.38 29.45 67.85
CA ALA A 42 -16.38 28.84 66.97
C ALA A 42 -16.20 29.28 65.51
N GLN A 43 -15.94 30.58 65.27
CA GLN A 43 -15.68 31.08 63.92
C GLN A 43 -14.39 30.51 63.31
N ILE A 44 -13.31 30.40 64.09
CA ILE A 44 -12.04 29.81 63.64
C ILE A 44 -12.24 28.33 63.28
N SER A 45 -12.93 27.57 64.14
CA SER A 45 -13.23 26.16 63.88
C SER A 45 -14.04 25.99 62.59
N HIS A 46 -15.07 26.82 62.38
CA HIS A 46 -15.88 26.79 61.16
C HIS A 46 -15.06 27.12 59.91
N LYS A 47 -14.23 28.18 59.96
CA LYS A 47 -13.34 28.55 58.86
C LYS A 47 -12.35 27.45 58.53
N ASN A 48 -11.76 26.81 59.54
CA ASN A 48 -10.84 25.70 59.34
C ASN A 48 -11.53 24.51 58.66
N SER A 49 -12.76 24.18 59.05
CA SER A 49 -13.54 23.12 58.39
C SER A 49 -13.78 23.43 56.90
N ILE A 50 -14.10 24.68 56.56
CA ILE A 50 -14.26 25.11 55.16
C ILE A 50 -12.93 25.01 54.40
N ILE A 51 -11.82 25.43 55.03
CA ILE A 51 -10.48 25.36 54.42
C ILE A 51 -10.14 23.90 54.10
N THR A 52 -10.36 22.97 55.03
CA THR A 52 -10.13 21.54 54.79
C THR A 52 -10.98 21.03 53.63
N GLN A 53 -12.28 21.33 53.62
CA GLN A 53 -13.16 20.90 52.53
C GLN A 53 -12.69 21.43 51.16
N LYS A 54 -12.27 22.70 51.10
CA LYS A 54 -11.74 23.29 49.86
C LYS A 54 -10.42 22.68 49.44
N GLN A 55 -9.57 22.30 50.40
CA GLN A 55 -8.31 21.61 50.09
C GLN A 55 -8.59 20.24 49.46
N ASP A 56 -9.51 19.47 50.03
CA ASP A 56 -9.90 18.17 49.48
C ASP A 56 -10.49 18.29 48.06
N GLU A 57 -11.28 19.34 47.81
CA GLU A 57 -11.82 19.65 46.48
C GLU A 57 -10.72 20.02 45.47
N ILE A 58 -9.73 20.84 45.89
CA ILE A 58 -8.57 21.18 45.06
C ILE A 58 -7.76 19.93 44.72
N ASP A 59 -7.52 19.05 45.68
CA ASP A 59 -6.75 17.83 45.47
C ASP A 59 -7.46 16.90 44.48
N THR A 60 -8.78 16.74 44.62
CA THR A 60 -9.62 15.96 43.71
C THR A 60 -9.58 16.53 42.29
N LEU A 61 -9.75 17.85 42.14
CA LEU A 61 -9.70 18.51 40.83
C LEU A 61 -8.33 18.41 40.18
N THR A 62 -7.26 18.49 40.98
CA THR A 62 -5.88 18.35 40.50
C THR A 62 -5.63 16.94 39.98
N GLU A 63 -6.13 15.91 40.66
CA GLU A 63 -6.04 14.54 40.18
C GLU A 63 -6.80 14.33 38.87
N GLN A 64 -8.04 14.83 38.78
CA GLN A 64 -8.84 14.75 37.55
C GLN A 64 -8.15 15.46 36.38
N LEU A 65 -7.56 16.63 36.62
CA LEU A 65 -6.84 17.39 35.61
C LEU A 65 -5.61 16.61 35.12
N SER A 66 -4.85 15.98 36.03
CA SER A 66 -3.71 15.13 35.67
C SER A 66 -4.15 13.92 34.84
N GLN A 67 -5.24 13.25 35.21
CA GLN A 67 -5.79 12.13 34.45
C GLN A 67 -6.20 12.56 33.03
N LEU A 68 -6.87 13.71 32.90
CA LEU A 68 -7.32 14.22 31.61
C LEU A 68 -6.13 14.63 30.72
N GLN A 69 -5.08 15.22 31.30
CA GLN A 69 -3.85 15.53 30.57
C GLN A 69 -3.18 14.27 30.03
N ASN A 70 -3.09 13.20 30.83
CA ASN A 70 -2.53 11.93 30.39
C ASN A 70 -3.36 11.30 29.26
N GLN A 71 -4.69 11.32 29.37
CA GLN A 71 -5.57 10.84 28.30
C GLN A 71 -5.42 11.65 27.01
N PHE A 72 -5.30 12.97 27.11
CA PHE A 72 -5.06 13.83 25.96
C PHE A 72 -3.72 13.53 25.29
N GLN A 73 -2.67 13.33 26.08
CA GLN A 73 -1.35 12.97 25.56
C GLN A 73 -1.39 11.62 24.83
N GLN A 74 -2.06 10.61 25.40
CA GLN A 74 -2.25 9.31 24.76
C GLN A 74 -3.01 9.44 23.43
N LEU A 75 -4.12 10.20 23.42
CA LEU A 75 -4.90 10.42 22.20
C LEU A 75 -4.06 11.09 21.10
N ASN A 76 -3.18 12.01 21.48
CA ASN A 76 -2.29 12.70 20.53
C ASN A 76 -1.23 11.75 19.94
N THR A 77 -0.69 10.83 20.75
CA THR A 77 0.18 9.75 20.29
C THR A 77 -0.55 8.81 19.33
N ASP A 78 -1.78 8.42 19.67
CA ASP A 78 -2.60 7.54 18.83
C ASP A 78 -2.94 8.21 17.49
N ALA A 79 -3.30 9.49 17.50
CA ALA A 79 -3.59 10.28 16.30
C ALA A 79 -2.35 10.36 15.37
N THR A 80 -1.17 10.57 15.95
CA THR A 80 0.09 10.60 15.20
C THR A 80 0.40 9.23 14.57
N SER A 81 0.28 8.15 15.35
CA SER A 81 0.48 6.78 14.84
C SER A 81 -0.50 6.45 13.72
N LEU A 82 -1.75 6.90 13.84
CA LEU A 82 -2.77 6.70 12.82
C LEU A 82 -2.44 7.47 11.53
N ALA A 83 -2.00 8.72 11.64
CA ALA A 83 -1.57 9.51 10.50
C ALA A 83 -0.41 8.84 9.73
N GLU A 84 0.59 8.28 10.44
CA GLU A 84 1.68 7.52 9.82
C GLU A 84 1.18 6.26 9.10
N ARG A 85 0.23 5.53 9.70
CA ARG A 85 -0.38 4.35 9.07
C ARG A 85 -1.12 4.72 7.79
N TYR A 86 -1.90 5.79 7.80
CA TYR A 86 -2.55 6.30 6.59
C TYR A 86 -1.54 6.72 5.52
N GLY A 87 -0.47 7.42 5.90
CA GLY A 87 0.59 7.80 4.96
C GLY A 87 1.29 6.58 4.33
N ARG A 88 1.52 5.51 5.09
CA ARG A 88 2.04 4.24 4.54
C ARG A 88 1.04 3.58 3.58
N LEU A 89 -0.24 3.58 3.94
CA LEU A 89 -1.30 3.00 3.11
C LEU A 89 -1.46 3.75 1.79
N GLU A 90 -1.41 5.08 1.80
CA GLU A 90 -1.48 5.91 0.60
C GLU A 90 -0.32 5.64 -0.36
N LYS A 91 0.91 5.51 0.17
CA LYS A 91 2.08 5.11 -0.62
C LYS A 91 1.88 3.74 -1.25
N SER A 92 1.45 2.74 -0.46
CA SER A 92 1.19 1.39 -0.97
C SER A 92 0.10 1.37 -2.05
N CYS A 93 -0.94 2.20 -1.93
CA CYS A 93 -1.98 2.34 -2.95
C CYS A 93 -1.43 2.95 -4.25
N THR A 94 -0.54 3.94 -4.13
CA THR A 94 0.14 4.56 -5.28
C THR A 94 1.05 3.55 -5.99
N ASP A 95 1.85 2.79 -5.23
CA ASP A 95 2.73 1.76 -5.78
C ASP A 95 1.92 0.66 -6.49
N LEU A 96 0.81 0.23 -5.88
CA LEU A 96 -0.09 -0.75 -6.48
C LEU A 96 -0.71 -0.23 -7.79
N LYS A 97 -1.15 1.03 -7.82
CA LYS A 97 -1.67 1.68 -9.02
C LYS A 97 -0.62 1.71 -10.14
N ASN A 98 0.62 2.08 -9.82
CA ASN A 98 1.72 2.12 -10.80
C ASN A 98 1.98 0.71 -11.37
N ARG A 99 2.06 -0.30 -10.51
CA ARG A 99 2.26 -1.69 -10.92
C ARG A 99 1.12 -2.21 -11.79
N PHE A 100 -0.12 -1.82 -11.51
CA PHE A 100 -1.24 -2.13 -12.39
C PHE A 100 -1.12 -1.48 -13.77
N GLN A 101 -0.66 -0.22 -13.84
CA GLN A 101 -0.45 0.46 -15.12
C GLN A 101 0.65 -0.21 -15.96
N GLU A 102 1.75 -0.62 -15.33
CA GLU A 102 2.83 -1.38 -15.97
C GLU A 102 2.31 -2.71 -16.54
N ILE A 103 1.59 -3.49 -15.75
CA ILE A 103 0.99 -4.77 -16.22
C ILE A 103 0.04 -4.53 -17.42
N LEU A 104 -0.76 -3.46 -17.39
CA LEU A 104 -1.65 -3.12 -18.50
C LEU A 104 -0.88 -2.77 -19.78
N ALA A 105 0.27 -2.10 -19.65
CA ALA A 105 1.17 -1.77 -20.75
C ALA A 105 1.84 -3.03 -21.32
N GLU A 106 2.45 -3.87 -20.47
CA GLU A 106 3.07 -5.14 -20.88
C GLU A 106 2.08 -6.05 -21.61
N ARG A 107 0.86 -6.18 -21.08
CA ARG A 107 -0.22 -6.94 -21.74
C ARG A 107 -0.56 -6.36 -23.12
N ASN A 108 -0.58 -5.04 -23.28
CA ASN A 108 -0.85 -4.41 -24.57
C ASN A 108 0.28 -4.68 -25.57
N GLU A 109 1.53 -4.62 -25.13
CA GLU A 109 2.70 -4.96 -25.96
C GLU A 109 2.65 -6.43 -26.40
N LEU A 110 2.38 -7.36 -25.47
CA LEU A 110 2.21 -8.77 -25.78
C LEU A 110 1.09 -9.02 -26.79
N ARG A 111 -0.01 -8.27 -26.72
CA ARG A 111 -1.09 -8.35 -27.72
C ARG A 111 -0.60 -7.96 -29.11
N VAL A 112 0.17 -6.88 -29.22
CA VAL A 112 0.73 -6.42 -30.50
C VAL A 112 1.73 -7.43 -31.06
N VAL A 113 2.62 -7.96 -30.23
CA VAL A 113 3.60 -8.99 -30.63
C VAL A 113 2.87 -10.25 -31.11
N LYS A 114 1.85 -10.70 -30.39
CA LYS A 114 1.03 -11.85 -30.78
C LYS A 114 0.35 -11.65 -32.14
N GLU A 115 -0.21 -10.46 -32.38
CA GLU A 115 -0.85 -10.13 -33.66
C GLU A 115 0.17 -10.11 -34.81
N LYS A 116 1.35 -9.52 -34.58
CA LYS A 116 2.45 -9.51 -35.55
C LYS A 116 2.90 -10.94 -35.90
N MET A 117 3.14 -11.79 -34.89
CA MET A 117 3.53 -13.19 -35.10
C MET A 117 2.45 -13.97 -35.87
N ALA A 118 1.17 -13.75 -35.58
CA ALA A 118 0.08 -14.40 -36.32
C ALA A 118 0.04 -13.97 -37.79
N ASN A 119 0.38 -12.72 -38.09
CA ASN A 119 0.48 -12.22 -39.47
C ASN A 119 1.68 -12.84 -40.20
N GLU A 120 2.85 -12.86 -39.56
CA GLU A 120 4.06 -13.50 -40.10
C GLU A 120 3.83 -14.99 -40.37
N GLN A 121 3.19 -15.71 -39.44
CA GLN A 121 2.84 -17.11 -39.63
C GLN A 121 1.92 -17.31 -40.84
N ARG A 122 0.93 -16.43 -41.05
CA ARG A 122 0.05 -16.48 -42.23
C ARG A 122 0.83 -16.28 -43.52
N HIS A 123 1.78 -15.34 -43.55
CA HIS A 123 2.65 -15.12 -44.70
C HIS A 123 3.52 -16.35 -44.98
N HIS A 124 4.19 -16.90 -43.97
CA HIS A 124 5.01 -18.11 -44.17
C HIS A 124 4.21 -19.32 -44.65
N LEU A 125 2.96 -19.49 -44.20
CA LEU A 125 2.08 -20.55 -44.72
C LEU A 125 1.73 -20.34 -46.20
N GLN A 126 1.52 -19.09 -46.63
CA GLN A 126 1.29 -18.78 -48.05
C GLN A 126 2.55 -19.05 -48.89
N ASP A 127 3.74 -18.66 -48.40
CA ASP A 127 5.01 -18.90 -49.08
C ASP A 127 5.29 -20.40 -49.23
N ILE A 128 5.08 -21.18 -48.16
CA ILE A 128 5.21 -22.65 -48.20
C ILE A 128 4.29 -23.24 -49.25
N LYS A 129 3.02 -22.80 -49.31
CA LYS A 129 2.07 -23.26 -50.32
C LYS A 129 2.55 -22.91 -51.73
N GLY A 130 3.02 -21.68 -51.95
CA GLY A 130 3.57 -21.25 -53.24
C GLY A 130 4.76 -22.11 -53.70
N LEU A 131 5.69 -22.41 -52.78
CA LEU A 131 6.83 -23.28 -53.04
C LEU A 131 6.42 -24.73 -53.31
N GLN A 132 5.39 -25.24 -52.65
CA GLN A 132 4.82 -26.56 -52.92
C GLN A 132 4.22 -26.63 -54.33
N ASP A 133 3.43 -25.64 -54.72
CA ASP A 133 2.82 -25.54 -56.06
C ASP A 133 3.89 -25.40 -57.16
N GLU A 134 4.98 -24.69 -56.89
CA GLU A 134 6.11 -24.56 -57.82
C GLU A 134 6.90 -25.87 -57.93
N ARG A 135 7.19 -26.53 -56.80
CA ARG A 135 7.82 -27.85 -56.77
C ARG A 135 7.02 -28.86 -57.59
N GLU A 136 5.70 -28.89 -57.43
CA GLU A 136 4.84 -29.79 -58.20
C GLU A 136 4.88 -29.50 -59.69
N ARG A 137 4.83 -28.22 -60.09
CA ARG A 137 5.01 -27.81 -61.49
C ARG A 137 6.37 -28.22 -62.07
N LEU A 138 7.43 -28.10 -61.29
CA LEU A 138 8.77 -28.53 -61.71
C LEU A 138 8.87 -30.04 -61.87
N ILE A 139 8.28 -30.82 -60.95
CA ILE A 139 8.19 -32.27 -61.07
C ILE A 139 7.46 -32.67 -62.35
N GLN A 140 6.29 -32.08 -62.63
CA GLN A 140 5.54 -32.36 -63.86
C GLN A 140 6.34 -32.01 -65.12
N LYS A 141 7.04 -30.87 -65.13
CA LYS A 141 7.93 -30.48 -66.25
C LYS A 141 9.09 -31.45 -66.43
N ASN A 142 9.68 -31.93 -65.32
CA ASN A 142 10.79 -32.87 -65.35
C ASN A 142 10.34 -34.23 -65.90
N GLU A 143 9.20 -34.76 -65.43
CA GLU A 143 8.61 -35.99 -65.96
C GLU A 143 8.32 -35.88 -67.46
N HIS A 144 7.72 -34.77 -67.93
CA HIS A 144 7.48 -34.55 -69.36
C HIS A 144 8.77 -34.50 -70.17
N ALA A 145 9.81 -33.82 -69.66
CA ALA A 145 11.12 -33.79 -70.30
C ALA A 145 11.74 -35.19 -70.38
N LYS A 146 11.63 -35.98 -69.31
CA LYS A 146 12.09 -37.37 -69.25
C LYS A 146 11.37 -38.24 -70.29
N THR A 147 10.05 -38.19 -70.39
CA THR A 147 9.30 -38.92 -71.42
C THR A 147 9.72 -38.52 -72.84
N LYS A 148 9.97 -37.23 -73.09
CA LYS A 148 10.50 -36.78 -74.39
C LYS A 148 11.88 -37.35 -74.68
N VAL A 149 12.77 -37.37 -73.68
CA VAL A 149 14.11 -37.96 -73.82
C VAL A 149 14.00 -39.45 -74.11
N GLU A 150 13.16 -40.19 -73.38
CA GLU A 150 12.89 -41.61 -73.62
C GLU A 150 12.37 -41.86 -75.05
N ALA A 151 11.44 -41.03 -75.54
CA ALA A 151 10.93 -41.12 -76.92
C ALA A 151 12.01 -40.84 -77.97
N ILE A 152 12.90 -39.87 -77.72
CA ILE A 152 14.06 -39.60 -78.59
C ILE A 152 15.01 -40.80 -78.59
N ILE A 153 15.32 -41.38 -77.43
CA ILE A 153 16.16 -42.57 -77.31
C ILE A 153 15.55 -43.74 -78.10
N GLN A 154 14.25 -44.00 -77.96
CA GLN A 154 13.55 -45.04 -78.74
C GLN A 154 13.66 -44.79 -80.24
N ARG A 155 13.42 -43.55 -80.69
CA ARG A 155 13.53 -43.19 -82.11
C ARG A 155 14.96 -43.34 -82.65
N LEU A 156 15.97 -42.92 -81.88
CA LEU A 156 17.37 -43.10 -82.23
C LEU A 156 17.76 -44.58 -82.28
N SER A 157 17.21 -45.42 -81.39
CA SER A 157 17.43 -46.86 -81.42
C SER A 157 16.90 -47.50 -82.70
N ILE A 158 15.70 -47.11 -83.16
CA ILE A 158 15.12 -47.59 -84.43
C ILE A 158 15.96 -47.13 -85.62
N LEU A 159 16.31 -45.84 -85.66
CA LEU A 159 17.11 -45.29 -86.75
C LEU A 159 18.51 -45.92 -86.81
N GLY A 160 19.10 -46.24 -85.65
CA GLY A 160 20.37 -46.97 -85.56
C GLY A 160 20.26 -48.37 -86.16
N THR A 161 19.16 -49.10 -85.90
CA THR A 161 18.94 -50.40 -86.54
C THR A 161 18.70 -50.31 -88.04
N GLU A 162 18.02 -49.27 -88.53
CA GLU A 162 17.83 -49.04 -89.97
C GLU A 162 19.13 -48.63 -90.67
N GLN A 163 19.96 -47.77 -90.05
CA GLN A 163 21.30 -47.44 -90.57
C GLN A 163 22.23 -48.65 -90.59
N ASP A 164 22.23 -49.48 -89.54
CA ASP A 164 22.99 -50.73 -89.52
C ASP A 164 22.48 -51.72 -90.58
N HIS A 165 21.17 -51.80 -90.81
CA HIS A 165 20.59 -52.64 -91.85
C HIS A 165 21.02 -52.18 -93.26
N HIS A 166 20.96 -50.87 -93.53
CA HIS A 166 21.48 -50.30 -94.78
C HIS A 166 22.99 -50.46 -94.91
N ALA A 167 23.76 -50.38 -93.83
CA ALA A 167 25.20 -50.64 -93.84
C ALA A 167 25.51 -52.11 -94.15
N GLN A 168 24.73 -53.05 -93.61
CA GLN A 168 24.82 -54.48 -93.94
C GLN A 168 24.40 -54.78 -95.39
N GLU A 169 23.33 -54.16 -95.89
CA GLU A 169 22.94 -54.27 -97.31
C GLU A 169 24.03 -53.72 -98.25
N ILE A 170 24.63 -52.58 -97.91
CA ILE A 170 25.76 -52.01 -98.67
C ILE A 170 26.97 -52.95 -98.62
N GLN A 171 27.27 -53.57 -97.48
CA GLN A 171 28.35 -54.58 -97.37
C GLN A 171 28.05 -55.86 -98.19
N GLN A 172 26.80 -56.33 -98.22
CA GLN A 172 26.39 -57.46 -99.04
C GLN A 172 26.42 -57.14 -100.54
N LEU A 173 26.12 -55.91 -100.94
CA LEU A 173 26.25 -55.43 -102.31
C LEU A 173 27.72 -55.18 -102.71
N ALA A 174 28.59 -54.82 -101.77
CA ALA A 174 30.03 -54.66 -101.98
C ALA A 174 30.78 -56.00 -102.08
N HIS A 175 30.19 -57.10 -101.60
CA HIS A 175 30.69 -58.46 -101.74
C HIS A 175 29.62 -59.38 -102.34
N PRO A 176 29.36 -59.31 -103.66
CA PRO A 176 28.61 -60.36 -104.32
C PRO A 176 29.43 -61.64 -104.24
N SER A 177 28.78 -62.74 -103.85
CA SER A 177 29.37 -64.06 -103.66
C SER A 177 30.39 -64.43 -104.73
N GLU A 178 31.68 -64.42 -104.40
CA GLU A 178 32.68 -65.27 -105.05
C GLU A 178 32.42 -66.72 -104.61
N SER A 179 31.49 -67.35 -105.31
CA SER A 179 31.41 -68.80 -105.44
C SER A 179 30.74 -69.10 -106.77
N ASN A 180 31.51 -69.10 -107.85
CA ASN A 180 31.42 -70.15 -108.86
C ASN A 180 32.62 -70.16 -109.83
N GLU A 181 33.00 -71.40 -110.19
CA GLU A 181 33.95 -71.89 -111.22
C GLU A 181 35.43 -71.95 -110.82
N GLU A 182 36.22 -73.03 -110.99
CA GLU A 182 36.07 -74.48 -111.30
C GLU A 182 37.51 -75.07 -111.22
N VAL A 183 37.64 -76.40 -111.00
CA VAL A 183 38.88 -77.26 -111.08
C VAL A 183 39.85 -77.30 -109.90
#